data_AF-Q1N017-F1
#
_entry.id   AF-Q1N017-F1
#
_cell.length_a   1.000
_cell.length_b   1.000
_cell.length_c   1.000
_cell.angle_alpha   90.00
_cell.angle_beta   90.00
_cell.angle_gamma   90.00
#
_symmetry.space_group_name_H-M   'P 1'
#
loop_
_entity.id
_entity.type
_entity.pdbx_description
1 polymer ?
#
loop_
_entity_poly.entity_id
_entity_poly.type
_entity_poly.pdbx_seq_one_letter_code
_entity_poly.pdbx_strand_id
1 'polypeptide(L)'
;MLAKRYFGAAVLVAMMCSQAWGLDMRDFQYPVMDARQTAQKPYPRFCAFILDTQKKPRVPGLSRQQRQVVENQYNISIMNEGRLYSQSPMPKSEKVLLERYCTRFNRTLIAELGH
;
A
#
# COMPACT_ATOMS: atom_id res chain seq x y z
N MET A 1 7.00 -47.49 -20.04
CA MET A 1 7.84 -46.33 -19.61
C MET A 1 7.19 -45.00 -20.02
N LEU A 2 6.07 -44.60 -19.41
CA LEU A 2 5.36 -43.35 -19.75
C LEU A 2 5.58 -42.19 -18.75
N ALA A 3 6.35 -42.40 -17.69
CA ALA A 3 6.49 -41.43 -16.61
C ALA A 3 7.47 -40.27 -16.89
N LYS A 4 8.30 -40.34 -17.93
CA LYS A 4 9.37 -39.35 -18.17
C LYS A 4 8.97 -38.11 -18.97
N ARG A 5 7.78 -38.07 -19.60
CA ARG A 5 7.39 -36.95 -20.49
C ARG A 5 6.65 -35.80 -19.80
N TYR A 6 6.07 -36.02 -18.62
CA TYR A 6 5.29 -34.99 -17.89
C TYR A 6 6.09 -34.24 -16.83
N PHE A 7 7.28 -34.75 -16.47
CA PHE A 7 8.11 -34.17 -15.42
C PHE A 7 8.63 -32.77 -15.79
N GLY A 8 8.98 -32.53 -17.06
CA GLY A 8 9.46 -31.23 -17.52
C GLY A 8 8.37 -30.15 -17.54
N ALA A 9 7.13 -30.50 -17.91
CA ALA A 9 6.01 -29.58 -17.96
C ALA A 9 5.50 -29.19 -16.56
N ALA A 10 5.47 -30.14 -15.62
CA ALA A 10 5.07 -29.88 -14.24
C ALA A 10 6.03 -28.93 -13.51
N VAL A 11 7.34 -29.06 -13.78
CA VAL A 11 8.37 -28.17 -13.21
C VAL A 11 8.27 -26.74 -13.79
N LEU A 12 7.97 -26.60 -15.08
CA LEU A 12 7.76 -25.29 -15.72
C LEU A 12 6.52 -24.56 -15.19
N VAL A 13 5.42 -25.27 -14.95
CA VAL A 13 4.20 -24.70 -14.33
C VAL A 13 4.45 -24.29 -12.87
N ALA A 14 5.19 -25.11 -12.10
CA ALA A 14 5.51 -24.79 -10.72
C ALA A 14 6.40 -23.54 -10.57
N MET A 15 7.28 -23.25 -11.55
CA MET A 15 8.13 -22.05 -11.54
C MET A 15 7.36 -20.75 -11.85
N MET A 16 6.18 -20.82 -12.47
CA MET A 16 5.37 -19.62 -12.77
C MET A 16 4.45 -19.19 -11.62
N CYS A 17 4.27 -20.03 -10.60
CA CYS A 17 3.34 -19.77 -9.48
C CYS A 17 3.97 -19.03 -8.29
N SER A 18 5.28 -18.74 -8.30
CA SER A 18 5.98 -18.03 -7.22
C SER A 18 5.99 -16.51 -7.38
N GLN A 19 4.93 -15.93 -7.96
CA GLN A 19 4.71 -14.49 -7.87
C GLN A 19 4.29 -14.13 -6.44
N ALA A 20 5.26 -13.90 -5.58
CA ALA A 20 5.03 -13.18 -4.34
C ALA A 20 4.40 -11.83 -4.72
N TRP A 21 3.13 -11.62 -4.36
CA TRP A 21 2.44 -10.34 -4.53
C TRP A 21 3.14 -9.31 -3.64
N GLY A 22 4.16 -8.62 -4.16
CA GLY A 22 4.78 -7.46 -3.55
C GLY A 22 3.98 -6.19 -3.82
N LEU A 23 4.41 -5.07 -3.25
CA LEU A 23 3.89 -3.75 -3.66
C LEU A 23 4.29 -3.46 -5.11
N ASP A 24 3.38 -2.95 -5.93
CA ASP A 24 3.77 -2.39 -7.23
C ASP A 24 4.47 -1.05 -6.98
N MET A 25 5.79 -1.02 -7.19
CA MET A 25 6.62 0.15 -6.94
C MET A 25 6.21 1.37 -7.78
N ARG A 26 5.48 1.16 -8.89
CA ARG A 26 4.98 2.24 -9.75
C ARG A 26 3.95 3.13 -9.06
N ASP A 27 3.19 2.56 -8.12
CA ASP A 27 2.13 3.28 -7.41
C ASP A 27 2.69 4.23 -6.33
N PHE A 28 3.99 4.15 -6.01
CA PHE A 28 4.59 4.87 -4.88
C PHE A 28 5.61 5.93 -5.29
N GLN A 29 5.59 6.38 -6.55
CA GLN A 29 6.62 7.24 -7.12
C GLN A 29 6.42 8.72 -6.81
N TYR A 30 5.18 9.23 -6.81
CA TYR A 30 4.91 10.68 -6.85
C TYR A 30 3.93 11.17 -5.77
N PRO A 31 4.21 10.93 -4.46
CA PRO A 31 3.26 11.18 -3.37
C PRO A 31 2.69 12.60 -3.33
N VAL A 32 3.47 13.62 -3.72
CA VAL A 32 3.04 15.01 -3.74
C VAL A 32 2.06 15.29 -4.89
N MET A 33 2.34 14.75 -6.07
CA MET A 33 1.45 14.91 -7.24
C MET A 33 0.16 14.15 -7.02
N ASP A 34 0.24 12.93 -6.49
CA ASP A 34 -0.91 12.09 -6.20
C ASP A 34 -1.82 12.74 -5.14
N ALA A 35 -1.23 13.39 -4.13
CA ALA A 35 -1.97 14.14 -3.11
C ALA A 35 -2.70 15.35 -3.71
N ARG A 36 -2.03 16.15 -4.55
CA ARG A 36 -2.65 17.29 -5.24
C ARG A 36 -3.79 16.90 -6.15
N GLN A 37 -3.61 15.82 -6.92
CA GLN A 37 -4.69 15.25 -7.73
C GLN A 37 -5.84 14.75 -6.85
N THR A 38 -5.53 14.17 -5.69
CA THR A 38 -6.54 13.68 -4.75
C THR A 38 -7.33 14.82 -4.12
N ALA A 39 -6.70 15.96 -3.81
CA ALA A 39 -7.34 17.14 -3.27
C ALA A 39 -8.43 17.72 -4.20
N GLN A 40 -8.31 17.50 -5.51
CA GLN A 40 -9.27 17.94 -6.51
C GLN A 40 -10.49 16.99 -6.65
N LYS A 41 -10.48 15.82 -5.98
CA LYS A 41 -11.57 14.86 -6.07
C LYS A 41 -12.73 15.27 -5.15
N PRO A 42 -13.98 14.93 -5.51
CA PRO A 42 -15.14 15.19 -4.65
C PRO A 42 -15.04 14.53 -3.26
N TYR A 43 -14.37 13.37 -3.21
CA TYR A 43 -14.15 12.59 -1.98
C TYR A 43 -12.66 12.25 -1.87
N PRO A 44 -11.83 13.16 -1.34
CA PRO A 44 -10.41 12.90 -1.15
C PRO A 44 -10.21 11.79 -0.12
N ARG A 45 -9.24 10.92 -0.38
CA ARG A 45 -8.92 9.78 0.48
C ARG A 45 -7.50 9.89 1.01
N PHE A 46 -7.34 9.74 2.31
CA PHE A 46 -6.01 9.69 2.95
C PHE A 46 -5.40 8.31 2.79
N CYS A 47 -4.07 8.23 2.77
CA CYS A 47 -3.35 6.97 2.63
C CYS A 47 -3.01 6.38 4.00
N ALA A 48 -3.27 5.08 4.15
CA ALA A 48 -2.84 4.29 5.28
C ALA A 48 -2.25 2.96 4.83
N PHE A 49 -1.60 2.27 5.75
CA PHE A 49 -1.10 0.93 5.53
C PHE A 49 -1.17 0.10 6.81
N ILE A 50 -1.20 -1.21 6.66
CA ILE A 50 -1.26 -2.18 7.75
C ILE A 50 0.06 -2.97 7.76
N LEU A 51 0.68 -3.11 8.93
CA LEU A 51 1.85 -3.97 9.11
C LEU A 51 1.40 -5.30 9.70
N ASP A 52 2.00 -6.41 9.26
CA ASP A 52 1.63 -7.82 9.57
C ASP A 52 1.20 -8.09 11.03
N THR A 53 1.74 -7.37 12.01
CA THR A 53 1.46 -7.57 13.44
C THR A 53 0.40 -6.63 14.03
N GLN A 54 -0.06 -5.63 13.29
CA GLN A 54 -0.99 -4.60 13.78
C GLN A 54 -2.32 -4.71 13.04
N LYS A 55 -3.42 -4.97 13.76
CA LYS A 55 -4.77 -4.96 13.16
C LYS A 55 -5.25 -3.56 12.76
N LYS A 56 -4.58 -2.50 13.22
CA LYS A 56 -5.02 -1.11 12.99
C LYS A 56 -4.21 -0.45 11.85
N PRO A 57 -4.88 0.20 10.88
CA PRO A 57 -4.19 1.01 9.87
C PRO A 57 -3.36 2.13 10.49
N ARG A 58 -2.15 2.33 9.95
CA ARG A 58 -1.28 3.46 10.27
C ARG A 58 -1.50 4.56 9.25
N VAL A 59 -1.86 5.75 9.74
CA VAL A 59 -2.01 6.99 8.99
C VAL A 59 -0.88 7.93 9.40
N PRO A 60 0.31 7.83 8.80
CA PRO A 60 1.45 8.65 9.21
C PRO A 60 1.36 10.07 8.63
N GLY A 61 2.21 10.96 9.13
CA GLY A 61 2.34 12.33 8.62
C GLY A 61 1.38 13.36 9.18
N LEU A 62 0.38 12.95 9.98
CA LEU A 62 -0.61 13.84 10.60
C LEU A 62 -0.36 14.03 12.09
N SER A 63 -0.70 15.22 12.61
CA SER A 63 -0.79 15.45 14.06
C SER A 63 -1.96 14.69 14.68
N ARG A 64 -2.03 14.60 16.01
CA ARG A 64 -3.14 13.93 16.71
C ARG A 64 -4.50 14.58 16.37
N GLN A 65 -4.54 15.91 16.29
CA GLN A 65 -5.76 16.66 15.97
C GLN A 65 -6.17 16.44 14.51
N GLN A 66 -5.24 16.58 13.57
CA GLN A 66 -5.49 16.33 12.15
C GLN A 66 -5.94 14.90 11.91
N ARG A 67 -5.35 13.94 12.61
CA ARG A 67 -5.75 12.53 12.51
C ARG A 67 -7.19 12.30 12.96
N GLN A 68 -7.63 12.99 14.02
CA GLN A 68 -9.02 12.90 14.48
C GLN A 68 -10.00 13.50 13.45
N VAL A 69 -9.64 14.62 12.82
CA VAL A 69 -10.42 15.20 11.71
C VAL A 69 -10.51 14.21 10.54
N VAL A 70 -9.38 13.65 10.12
CA VAL A 70 -9.32 12.66 9.04
C VAL A 70 -10.14 11.41 9.34
N GLU A 71 -10.00 10.84 10.54
CA GLU A 71 -10.76 9.64 10.94
C GLU A 71 -12.28 9.89 11.03
N ASN A 72 -12.72 11.13 11.25
CA ASN A 72 -14.13 11.48 11.36
C ASN A 72 -14.78 11.95 10.05
N GLN A 73 -14.03 12.61 9.17
CA GLN A 73 -14.57 13.34 8.01
C GLN A 73 -14.16 12.75 6.66
N TYR A 74 -13.09 11.95 6.63
CA TYR A 74 -12.50 11.49 5.38
C TYR A 74 -12.38 9.97 5.30
N ASN A 75 -12.42 9.48 4.06
CA ASN A 75 -12.18 8.08 3.79
C ASN A 75 -10.67 7.79 3.76
N ILE A 76 -10.30 6.55 4.10
CA ILE A 76 -8.91 6.09 4.14
C ILE A 76 -8.72 4.95 3.13
N SER A 77 -7.65 5.04 2.34
CA SER A 77 -7.21 4.02 1.38
C SER A 77 -6.08 3.19 1.97
N ILE A 78 -6.22 1.87 2.02
CA ILE A 78 -5.17 0.95 2.47
C ILE A 78 -4.26 0.61 1.29
N MET A 79 -3.05 1.17 1.29
CA MET A 79 -2.12 1.10 0.16
C MET A 79 -1.54 -0.30 -0.07
N ASN A 80 -1.60 -1.18 0.92
CA ASN A 80 -1.03 -2.52 0.86
C ASN A 80 -2.07 -3.64 1.00
N GLU A 81 -3.34 -3.37 0.68
CA GLU A 81 -4.45 -4.32 0.88
C GLU A 81 -4.18 -5.67 0.19
N GLY A 82 -3.75 -5.67 -1.08
CA GLY A 82 -3.38 -6.90 -1.79
C GLY A 82 -2.24 -7.67 -1.12
N ARG A 83 -1.28 -6.97 -0.50
CA ARG A 83 -0.17 -7.57 0.24
C ARG A 83 -0.64 -8.27 1.52
N LEU A 84 -1.79 -7.90 2.10
CA LEU A 84 -2.31 -8.52 3.32
C LEU A 84 -2.74 -9.98 3.11
N TYR A 85 -3.04 -10.37 1.88
CA TYR A 85 -3.36 -11.76 1.53
C TYR A 85 -2.13 -12.62 1.23
N SER A 86 -0.94 -12.01 1.15
CA SER A 86 0.30 -12.76 0.99
C SER A 86 0.68 -13.45 2.30
N GLN A 87 1.06 -14.73 2.20
CA GLN A 87 1.60 -15.49 3.33
C GLN A 87 3.06 -15.12 3.68
N SER A 88 3.74 -14.38 2.80
CA SER A 88 5.12 -13.94 3.01
C SER A 88 5.18 -12.65 3.86
N PRO A 89 6.12 -12.56 4.82
CA PRO A 89 6.29 -11.35 5.62
C PRO A 89 6.70 -10.17 4.76
N MET A 90 6.19 -8.98 5.07
CA MET A 90 6.53 -7.78 4.31
C MET A 90 8.01 -7.39 4.53
N PRO A 91 8.81 -7.25 3.46
CA PRO A 91 10.21 -6.87 3.58
C PRO A 91 10.35 -5.45 4.14
N LYS A 92 11.47 -5.18 4.81
CA LYS A 92 11.73 -3.88 5.45
C LYS A 92 11.70 -2.72 4.44
N SER A 93 12.15 -2.95 3.21
CA SER A 93 12.12 -1.96 2.11
C SER A 93 10.70 -1.49 1.80
N GLU A 94 9.74 -2.42 1.67
CA GLU A 94 8.32 -2.10 1.44
C GLU A 94 7.71 -1.32 2.62
N LYS A 95 8.03 -1.72 3.86
CA LYS A 95 7.58 -1.00 5.07
C LYS A 95 8.06 0.46 5.05
N VAL A 96 9.34 0.68 4.73
CA VAL A 96 9.92 2.02 4.64
C VAL A 96 9.32 2.83 3.49
N LEU A 97 9.07 2.18 2.34
CA LEU A 97 8.43 2.81 1.20
C LEU A 97 7.02 3.31 1.55
N LEU A 98 6.18 2.45 2.13
CA LEU A 98 4.82 2.79 2.57
C LEU A 98 4.83 3.94 3.58
N GLU A 99 5.69 3.85 4.60
CA GLU A 99 5.80 4.91 5.62
C GLU A 99 6.17 6.26 4.97
N ARG A 100 7.19 6.28 4.09
CA ARG A 100 7.64 7.52 3.43
C ARG A 100 6.59 8.07 2.48
N TYR A 101 5.99 7.22 1.65
CA TYR A 101 4.97 7.62 0.70
C TYR A 101 3.75 8.19 1.42
N CYS A 102 3.15 7.42 2.34
CA CYS A 102 1.95 7.85 3.07
C CYS A 102 2.22 9.11 3.90
N THR A 103 3.41 9.24 4.50
CA THR A 103 3.78 10.45 5.25
C THR A 103 3.77 11.69 4.37
N ARG A 104 4.41 11.62 3.20
CA ARG A 104 4.48 12.77 2.27
C ARG A 104 3.10 13.08 1.69
N PHE A 105 2.39 12.04 1.23
CA PHE A 105 1.05 12.17 0.67
C PHE A 105 0.09 12.83 1.67
N ASN A 106 -0.02 12.31 2.89
CA ASN A 106 -0.99 12.80 3.87
C ASN A 106 -0.67 14.24 4.32
N ARG A 107 0.62 14.58 4.46
CA ARG A 107 1.05 15.97 4.77
C ARG A 107 0.70 16.94 3.66
N THR A 108 0.88 16.54 2.41
CA THR A 108 0.49 17.38 1.27
C THR A 108 -1.02 17.49 1.20
N LEU A 109 -1.75 16.38 1.29
CA LEU A 109 -3.20 16.38 1.16
C LEU A 109 -3.88 17.23 2.25
N ILE A 110 -3.46 17.11 3.52
CA ILE A 110 -4.06 17.90 4.61
C ILE A 110 -3.83 19.40 4.41
N ALA A 111 -2.65 19.79 3.91
CA ALA A 111 -2.32 21.18 3.61
C ALA A 111 -3.13 21.73 2.43
N GLU A 112 -3.31 20.94 1.36
CA GLU A 112 -4.11 21.32 0.19
C GLU A 112 -5.61 21.44 0.55
N LEU A 113 -6.09 20.71 1.56
CA LEU A 113 -7.46 20.79 2.07
C LEU A 113 -7.67 21.88 3.13
N GLY A 114 -6.59 22.52 3.61
CA GLY A 114 -6.66 23.63 4.57
C GLY A 114 -6.85 23.23 6.05
N HIS A 115 -6.37 22.04 6.45
CA HIS A 115 -6.47 21.52 7.82
C HIS A 115 -5.13 21.33 8.56
#